data_AF-A0A6H9LBS2-F1
#
_entry.id   AF-A0A6H9LBS2-F1
#
_cell.length_a   1.000
_cell.length_b   1.000
_cell.length_c   1.000
_cell.angle_alpha   90.00
_cell.angle_beta   90.00
_cell.angle_gamma   90.00
#
_symmetry.space_group_name_H-M   'P 1'
#
loop_
_entity.id
_entity.type
_entity.pdbx_description
1 polymer ?
#
loop_
_entity_poly.entity_id
_entity_poly.type
_entity_poly.pdbx_seq_one_letter_code
_entity_poly.pdbx_strand_id
1 'polypeptide(L)' 'MKGKITFWGEMDRQFVLTAPDPHITREAVRQIADAFYDPAGGLIAQFEFGLGTQPDSACAVFDEWEKVAIESGKSIIS' A
#
# COMPACT_ATOMS: atom_id res chain seq x y z
N MET A 1 0.15 14.10 17.38
CA MET A 1 -1.18 13.52 17.66
C MET A 1 -1.25 12.21 16.89
N LYS A 2 -1.12 11.06 17.58
CA LYS A 2 -1.15 9.73 16.93
C LYS A 2 -2.60 9.32 16.68
N GLY A 3 -2.92 8.69 15.55
CA GLY A 3 -4.26 8.16 15.27
C GLY A 3 -5.35 9.18 14.90
N LYS A 4 -5.00 10.44 14.56
CA LYS A 4 -5.96 11.44 14.06
C LYS A 4 -5.63 11.97 12.66
N ILE A 5 -4.59 11.41 12.06
CA ILE A 5 -4.11 11.78 10.73
C ILE A 5 -4.34 10.56 9.85
N THR A 6 -5.08 10.76 8.77
CA THR A 6 -5.20 9.77 7.70
C THR A 6 -4.03 9.97 6.76
N PHE A 7 -3.26 8.91 6.53
CA PHE A 7 -2.12 8.98 5.63
C PHE A 7 -2.54 8.67 4.19
N TRP A 8 -1.96 9.43 3.27
CA TRP A 8 -1.99 9.18 1.84
C TRP A 8 -0.54 9.30 1.33
N GLY A 9 -0.05 8.24 0.71
CA GLY A 9 1.28 8.19 0.14
C GLY A 9 1.26 7.42 -1.17
N GLU A 10 2.00 7.90 -2.16
CA GLU A 10 2.10 7.30 -3.48
C GLU A 10 3.07 6.11 -3.46
N MET A 11 2.73 5.05 -4.21
CA MET A 11 3.65 3.92 -4.44
C MET A 11 4.68 4.28 -5.50
N ASP A 12 5.94 3.86 -5.32
CA ASP A 12 7.01 4.12 -6.30
C ASP A 12 6.66 3.52 -7.67
N ARG A 13 6.44 4.41 -8.65
CA ARG A 13 6.05 4.04 -10.01
C ARG A 13 7.22 3.61 -10.90
N GLN A 14 8.46 3.81 -10.46
CA GLN A 14 9.66 3.59 -11.26
C GLN A 14 10.30 2.24 -11.01
N PHE A 15 10.29 1.75 -9.77
CA PHE A 15 10.91 0.50 -9.36
C PHE A 15 9.93 -0.49 -8.75
N VAL A 16 8.96 -0.03 -7.97
CA VAL A 16 8.03 -0.95 -7.29
C VAL A 16 6.94 -1.41 -8.27
N LEU A 17 6.22 -0.47 -8.89
CA LEU A 17 5.12 -0.83 -9.81
C LEU A 17 5.60 -1.40 -11.16
N THR A 18 6.85 -1.20 -11.53
CA THR A 18 7.45 -1.75 -12.77
C THR A 18 8.12 -3.11 -12.54
N ALA A 19 8.26 -3.54 -11.28
CA ALA A 19 8.90 -4.80 -10.94
C ALA A 19 8.08 -5.99 -11.45
N PRO A 20 8.72 -6.97 -12.13
CA PRO A 20 8.04 -8.18 -12.59
C PRO A 20 7.66 -9.13 -11.45
N ASP A 21 8.36 -9.06 -10.31
CA ASP A 21 8.03 -9.83 -9.12
C ASP A 21 7.11 -9.02 -8.20
N PRO A 22 5.83 -9.43 -8.03
CA PRO A 22 4.89 -8.71 -7.17
C PRO A 22 5.27 -8.77 -5.69
N HIS A 23 6.17 -9.67 -5.27
CA HIS A 23 6.67 -9.70 -3.90
C HIS A 23 7.39 -8.40 -3.52
N ILE A 24 8.11 -7.77 -4.46
CA ILE A 24 8.75 -6.45 -4.26
C ILE A 24 7.70 -5.41 -3.86
N THR A 25 6.53 -5.43 -4.50
CA THR A 25 5.42 -4.54 -4.16
C THR A 25 4.85 -4.82 -2.78
N ARG A 26 4.70 -6.10 -2.42
CA ARG A 26 4.20 -6.49 -1.09
C ARG A 26 5.13 -6.01 0.02
N GLU A 27 6.44 -6.20 -0.15
CA GLU A 27 7.44 -5.71 0.80
C GLU A 27 7.43 -4.19 0.92
N ALA A 28 7.29 -3.46 -0.19
CA ALA A 28 7.17 -2.00 -0.16
C ALA A 28 5.94 -1.53 0.62
N VAL A 29 4.78 -2.18 0.42
CA VAL A 29 3.57 -1.91 1.22
C VAL A 29 3.83 -2.13 2.71
N ARG A 30 4.47 -3.24 3.08
CA ARG A 30 4.80 -3.56 4.48
C ARG A 30 5.73 -2.54 5.10
N GLN A 31 6.77 -2.11 4.38
CA GLN A 31 7.68 -1.05 4.84
C GLN A 31 6.96 0.27 5.11
N ILE A 32 6.04 0.67 4.23
CA ILE A 32 5.23 1.88 4.42
C ILE A 32 4.31 1.71 5.63
N ALA A 33 3.66 0.56 5.78
CA ALA A 33 2.80 0.26 6.92
C ALA A 33 3.57 0.35 8.24
N ASP A 34 4.72 -0.32 8.33
CA ASP A 34 5.55 -0.33 9.55
C ASP A 34 6.07 1.06 9.92
N ALA A 35 6.37 1.89 8.93
CA ALA A 35 6.90 3.24 9.15
C ALA A 35 5.82 4.26 9.49
N PHE A 36 4.62 4.16 8.89
CA PHE A 36 3.66 5.27 8.88
C PHE A 36 2.23 4.89 9.30
N TYR A 37 1.84 3.62 9.21
CA TYR A 37 0.47 3.22 9.51
C TYR A 37 0.24 3.12 11.03
N ASP A 38 -0.83 3.77 11.48
CA ASP A 38 -1.37 3.59 12.83
C ASP A 38 -2.85 3.21 12.72
N PRO A 39 -3.27 2.05 13.25
CA PRO A 39 -4.64 1.57 13.14
C PRO A 39 -5.65 2.42 13.92
N ALA A 40 -5.21 3.33 14.80
CA ALA A 40 -6.08 4.32 15.41
C ALA A 40 -6.49 5.44 14.43
N GLY A 41 -5.76 5.62 13.33
CA GLY A 41 -6.06 6.56 12.25
C GLY A 41 -6.78 5.92 11.06
N GLY A 42 -6.64 6.54 9.88
CA GLY A 42 -7.16 6.02 8.61
C GLY A 42 -6.05 5.84 7.57
N LEU A 43 -6.32 5.01 6.56
CA LEU A 43 -5.44 4.78 5.42
C LEU A 43 -6.26 4.91 4.12
N ILE A 44 -5.70 5.61 3.14
CA ILE A 44 -6.21 5.64 1.77
C ILE A 44 -5.16 4.98 0.88
N ALA A 45 -5.48 3.81 0.34
CA ALA A 45 -4.63 3.10 -0.61
C ALA A 45 -4.97 3.60 -2.01
N GLN A 46 -4.21 4.55 -2.53
CA GLN A 46 -4.37 5.07 -3.90
C GLN A 46 -3.01 5.19 -4.57
N PHE A 47 -2.94 4.82 -5.84
CA PHE A 47 -1.78 5.05 -6.69
C PHE A 47 -2.23 5.23 -8.15
N GLU A 48 -1.36 5.82 -8.95
CA GLU A 48 -1.53 5.90 -10.40
C GLU A 48 -0.75 4.76 -11.06
N PHE A 49 -1.35 4.12 -12.06
CA PHE A 49 -0.69 3.14 -12.91
C PHE A 49 -0.75 3.54 -14.39
N GLY A 50 0.25 3.15 -15.16
CA GLY A 50 0.38 3.48 -16.59
C GLY A 50 0.97 2.33 -17.39
N LEU A 51 1.36 2.59 -18.65
CA LEU A 51 1.84 1.55 -19.57
C LEU A 51 3.04 0.73 -19.07
N GLY A 52 3.85 1.28 -18.15
CA GLY A 52 5.01 0.59 -17.57
C GLY A 52 4.68 -0.21 -16.31
N THR A 53 3.47 -0.12 -15.78
CA THR A 53 3.07 -0.83 -14.57
C THR A 53 2.84 -2.30 -14.86
N GLN A 54 3.45 -3.18 -14.07
CA GLN A 54 3.16 -4.60 -14.09
C GLN A 54 1.78 -4.84 -13.46
N PRO A 55 0.82 -5.47 -14.16
CA PRO A 55 -0.53 -5.67 -13.66
C PRO A 55 -0.57 -6.41 -12.31
N ASP A 56 0.25 -7.44 -12.16
CA ASP A 56 0.32 -8.23 -10.92
C ASP A 56 0.85 -7.39 -9.75
N SER A 57 1.77 -6.47 -10.01
CA SER A 57 2.27 -5.51 -9.03
C SER A 57 1.19 -4.51 -8.63
N ALA A 58 0.40 -4.00 -9.58
CA ALA A 58 -0.72 -3.11 -9.26
C ALA A 58 -1.77 -3.81 -8.35
N CYS A 59 -2.15 -5.04 -8.67
CA CYS A 59 -3.05 -5.83 -7.82
C CYS A 59 -2.43 -6.09 -6.43
N ALA A 60 -1.13 -6.41 -6.39
CA ALA A 60 -0.43 -6.69 -5.15
C ALA A 60 -0.43 -5.52 -4.16
N VAL A 61 -0.51 -4.26 -4.62
CA VAL A 61 -0.65 -3.10 -3.73
C VAL A 61 -1.92 -3.21 -2.89
N PHE A 62 -3.08 -3.42 -3.54
CA PHE A 62 -4.37 -3.47 -2.86
C PHE A 62 -4.48 -4.73 -1.98
N ASP A 63 -4.10 -5.90 -2.52
CA ASP A 63 -4.12 -7.16 -1.79
C ASP A 63 -3.33 -7.08 -0.48
N GLU A 64 -2.14 -6.47 -0.54
CA GLU A 64 -1.26 -6.44 0.63
C GLU A 64 -1.71 -5.43 1.66
N TRP A 65 -2.22 -4.28 1.22
CA TRP A 65 -2.87 -3.35 2.14
C TRP A 65 -4.06 -4.04 2.83
N GLU A 66 -4.92 -4.77 2.11
CA GLU A 66 -6.05 -5.50 2.69
C GLU A 66 -5.60 -6.43 3.83
N LYS A 67 -4.51 -7.19 3.63
CA LYS A 67 -3.94 -8.04 4.70
C LYS A 67 -3.48 -7.24 5.89
N VAL A 68 -2.74 -6.15 5.67
CA VAL A 68 -2.28 -5.24 6.74
C VAL A 68 -3.47 -4.76 7.56
N ALA A 69 -4.57 -4.36 6.91
CA ALA A 69 -5.77 -3.89 7.59
C ALA A 69 -6.52 -4.99 8.36
N ILE A 70 -6.66 -6.19 7.78
CA ILE A 70 -7.25 -7.35 8.45
C ILE A 70 -6.45 -7.69 9.72
N GLU A 71 -5.13 -7.78 9.62
CA GLU A 71 -4.23 -8.08 10.74
C GLU A 71 -4.31 -7.04 11.86
N SER A 72 -4.60 -5.79 11.51
CA SER A 72 -4.75 -4.68 12.44
C SER A 72 -6.22 -4.41 12.86
N GLY A 73 -7.17 -5.22 12.40
CA GLY A 73 -8.58 -5.16 12.79
C GLY A 73 -9.37 -3.99 12.21
N LYS A 74 -9.02 -3.49 11.02
CA LYS A 74 -9.64 -2.35 10.34
C LYS A 74 -10.00 -2.64 8.87
N SER A 75 -10.84 -1.79 8.29
CA SER A 75 -11.19 -1.81 6.86
C SER A 75 -10.39 -0.76 6.11
N ILE A 76 -10.00 -1.06 4.87
CA ILE A 76 -9.40 -0.10 3.96
C ILE A 76 -10.47 0.61 3.15
N ILE A 77 -10.19 1.87 2.81
CA ILE A 77 -10.90 2.62 1.79
C ILE A 77 -9.94 2.72 0.61
N SER A 78 -10.27 2.01 -0.48
CA SER A 78 -9.55 1.93 -1.75
C SER A 78 -10.37 2.58 -2.85
#